data_AF-A0A8X7WK62-F1
#
_entry.id   AF-A0A8X7WK62-F1
#
_cell.length_a   1.000
_cell.length_b   1.000
_cell.length_c   1.000
_cell.angle_alpha   90.00
_cell.angle_beta   90.00
_cell.angle_gamma   90.00
#
_symmetry.space_group_name_H-M   'P 1'
#
loop_
_entity.id
_entity.type
_entity.pdbx_description
1 polymer ?
#
loop_
_entity_poly.entity_id
_entity_poly.type
_entity_poly.pdbx_seq_one_letter_code
_entity_poly.pdbx_strand_id
1 'polypeptide(L)'
;MSYCFSGEGTSKLNFGSNAIVSGDGTVSANMFKKEEDPNMYYLNLDAVSVGKTRIETLGTPFHALNGNMIIDSGTTYTFLRKTYYDKVRKAVENIVKADREASPEQQALLQNEQHGYLSSDHNAFPRWCGSCFG
;
A
#
# COMPACT_ATOMS: atom_id res chain seq x y z
N MET A 1 -4.38 -10.44 -16.96
CA MET A 1 -4.75 -9.03 -16.73
C MET A 1 -3.59 -8.36 -16.04
N SER A 2 -3.23 -7.14 -16.41
CA SER A 2 -2.17 -6.37 -15.74
C SER A 2 -2.56 -4.89 -15.63
N TYR A 3 -2.02 -4.23 -14.60
CA TYR A 3 -2.34 -2.85 -14.24
C TYR A 3 -1.06 -2.01 -14.30
N CYS A 4 -1.17 -0.80 -14.83
CA CYS A 4 -0.14 0.23 -14.76
C CYS A 4 -0.80 1.54 -14.30
N PHE A 5 -0.71 1.82 -13.00
CA PHE A 5 -1.25 3.05 -12.42
C PHE A 5 -0.29 4.21 -12.64
N SER A 6 -0.84 5.37 -13.03
CA SER A 6 -0.09 6.62 -13.12
C SER A 6 -0.48 7.56 -11.98
N GLY A 7 0.50 8.23 -11.38
CA GLY A 7 0.25 9.28 -10.37
C GLY A 7 -0.37 10.55 -10.96
N GLU A 8 -0.28 10.73 -12.28
CA GLU A 8 -0.94 11.80 -13.04
C GLU A 8 -1.31 11.33 -14.45
N GLY A 9 -2.42 11.83 -15.00
CA GLY A 9 -2.85 11.48 -16.36
C GLY A 9 -3.47 10.08 -16.46
N THR A 10 -3.27 9.42 -17.60
CA THR A 10 -3.97 8.17 -17.95
C THR A 10 -3.25 6.92 -17.45
N SER A 11 -3.98 6.06 -16.75
CA SER A 11 -3.53 4.70 -16.37
C SER A 11 -3.90 3.67 -17.43
N LYS A 12 -3.26 2.48 -17.41
CA LYS A 12 -3.52 1.40 -18.37
C LYS A 12 -3.98 0.12 -17.69
N LEU A 13 -4.95 -0.54 -18.32
CA LEU A 13 -5.44 -1.86 -17.96
C LEU A 13 -5.35 -2.78 -19.18
N ASN A 14 -4.56 -3.84 -19.07
CA ASN A 14 -4.34 -4.77 -20.19
C ASN A 14 -5.02 -6.12 -19.94
N PHE A 15 -5.57 -6.69 -21.01
CA PHE A 15 -6.24 -7.98 -21.03
C PHE A 15 -5.59 -8.93 -22.04
N GLY A 16 -5.83 -10.23 -21.87
CA GLY A 16 -5.30 -11.25 -22.78
C GLY A 16 -3.77 -11.25 -22.86
N SER A 17 -3.23 -11.47 -24.05
CA SER A 17 -1.78 -11.50 -24.32
C SER A 17 -1.08 -10.18 -24.01
N ASN A 18 -1.79 -9.04 -24.13
CA ASN A 18 -1.24 -7.72 -23.81
C ASN A 18 -0.98 -7.55 -22.31
N ALA A 19 -1.50 -8.45 -21.46
CA ALA A 19 -1.28 -8.42 -20.03
C ALA A 19 0.02 -9.09 -19.57
N ILE A 20 0.76 -9.73 -20.47
CA ILE A 20 2.01 -10.42 -20.14
C ILE A 20 3.09 -9.36 -19.86
N VAL A 21 3.61 -9.37 -18.63
CA VAL A 21 4.75 -8.55 -18.23
C VAL A 21 5.98 -9.45 -18.20
N SER A 22 6.98 -9.11 -19.00
CA SER A 22 8.21 -9.91 -19.16
C SER A 22 9.37 -9.02 -19.60
N GLY A 23 10.60 -9.46 -19.36
CA GLY A 23 11.82 -8.72 -19.68
C GLY A 23 12.71 -8.52 -18.46
N ASP A 24 13.88 -7.92 -18.67
CA ASP A 24 14.88 -7.69 -17.63
C ASP A 24 14.28 -6.89 -16.46
N GLY A 25 14.50 -7.38 -15.24
CA GLY A 25 13.97 -6.79 -14.01
C GLY A 25 12.56 -7.24 -13.63
N THR A 26 11.88 -8.05 -14.43
CA THR A 26 10.60 -8.64 -14.05
C THR A 26 10.79 -9.66 -12.92
N VAL A 27 10.05 -9.49 -11.83
CA VAL A 27 10.00 -10.44 -10.71
C VAL A 27 8.63 -11.10 -10.63
N SER A 28 8.57 -12.32 -10.12
CA SER A 28 7.34 -13.06 -9.91
C SER A 28 7.25 -13.54 -8.48
N ALA A 29 6.03 -13.57 -7.95
CA ALA A 29 5.71 -14.12 -6.65
C ALA A 29 4.48 -15.02 -6.78
N ASN A 30 4.38 -16.02 -5.89
CA ASN A 30 3.21 -16.88 -5.84
C ASN A 30 2.00 -16.09 -5.36
N MET A 31 0.93 -16.14 -6.16
CA MET A 31 -0.36 -15.55 -5.84
C MET A 31 -1.35 -16.63 -5.43
N PHE A 32 -2.12 -16.35 -4.38
CA PHE A 32 -3.07 -17.29 -3.79
C PHE A 32 -4.50 -16.77 -3.97
N LYS A 33 -5.43 -17.72 -4.12
CA LYS A 33 -6.88 -17.48 -4.00
C LYS A 33 -7.40 -18.28 -2.82
N LYS A 34 -8.31 -17.68 -2.05
CA LYS A 34 -8.98 -18.33 -0.93
C LYS A 34 -10.40 -18.70 -1.34
N GLU A 35 -10.89 -19.85 -0.87
CA GLU A 35 -12.26 -20.27 -1.16
C GLU A 35 -13.28 -19.39 -0.44
N GLU A 36 -12.96 -18.94 0.77
CA GLU A 36 -13.84 -18.08 1.58
C GLU A 36 -13.90 -16.64 1.06
N ASP A 37 -12.91 -16.23 0.24
CA ASP A 37 -12.83 -14.90 -0.35
C ASP A 37 -12.26 -14.96 -1.79
N PRO A 38 -13.06 -15.44 -2.76
CA PRO A 38 -12.60 -15.78 -4.11
C PRO A 38 -12.32 -14.56 -4.99
N ASN A 39 -12.76 -13.38 -4.56
CA ASN A 39 -12.64 -12.12 -5.31
C ASN A 39 -11.34 -11.37 -5.03
N MET A 40 -10.56 -11.83 -4.04
CA MET A 40 -9.31 -11.19 -3.65
C MET A 40 -8.10 -11.97 -4.13
N TYR A 41 -7.01 -11.23 -4.36
CA TYR A 41 -5.70 -11.79 -4.71
C TYR A 41 -4.77 -11.67 -3.52
N TYR A 42 -4.17 -12.78 -3.12
CA TYR A 42 -3.34 -12.84 -1.94
C TYR A 42 -1.86 -13.08 -2.30
N LEU A 43 -0.96 -12.46 -1.54
CA LEU A 43 0.48 -12.68 -1.58
C LEU A 43 1.02 -13.02 -0.19
N ASN A 44 2.24 -13.56 -0.16
CA ASN A 44 3.06 -13.63 1.04
C ASN A 44 3.98 -12.41 1.12
N LEU A 45 3.73 -11.54 2.09
CA LEU A 45 4.68 -10.53 2.51
C LEU A 45 5.55 -11.11 3.63
N ASP A 46 6.86 -11.22 3.39
CA ASP A 46 7.80 -11.67 4.41
C ASP A 46 8.13 -10.54 5.40
N ALA A 47 8.51 -9.37 4.88
CA ALA A 47 8.88 -8.22 5.68
C ALA A 47 8.76 -6.89 4.92
N VAL A 48 8.76 -5.81 5.68
CA VAL A 48 8.93 -4.44 5.21
C VAL A 48 10.29 -3.94 5.67
N SER A 49 11.02 -3.28 4.76
CA SER A 49 12.29 -2.63 5.10
C SER A 49 12.14 -1.12 5.07
N VAL A 50 12.61 -0.45 6.12
CA VAL A 50 12.64 1.01 6.24
C VAL A 50 14.09 1.44 6.44
N GLY A 51 14.69 2.00 5.38
CA GLY A 51 16.13 2.22 5.34
C GLY A 51 16.89 0.90 5.54
N LYS A 52 17.69 0.81 6.60
CA LYS A 52 18.43 -0.41 6.97
C LYS A 52 17.67 -1.33 7.93
N THR A 53 16.48 -0.95 8.37
CA THR A 53 15.71 -1.68 9.38
C THR A 53 14.71 -2.62 8.69
N ARG A 54 14.92 -3.93 8.82
CA ARG A 54 14.00 -4.97 8.35
C ARG A 54 13.02 -5.36 9.44
N ILE A 55 11.72 -5.36 9.13
CA ILE A 55 10.63 -5.64 10.06
C ILE A 55 9.86 -6.86 9.54
N GLU A 56 10.16 -8.03 10.10
CA GLU A 56 9.50 -9.28 9.73
C GLU A 56 8.00 -9.24 10.09
N THR A 57 7.17 -9.78 9.20
CA THR A 57 5.78 -10.08 9.54
C THR A 57 5.80 -11.20 10.59
N LEU A 58 5.03 -11.04 11.68
CA LEU A 58 4.97 -12.07 12.72
C LEU A 58 4.22 -13.28 12.18
N GLY A 59 4.97 -14.27 11.71
CA GLY A 59 4.47 -15.62 11.50
C GLY A 59 3.64 -15.76 10.24
N THR A 60 4.34 -15.87 9.12
CA THR A 60 4.22 -17.10 8.34
C THR A 60 5.63 -17.66 8.26
N PRO A 61 5.87 -18.97 8.41
CA PRO A 61 7.12 -19.55 7.94
C PRO A 61 7.34 -19.04 6.51
N PHE A 62 8.59 -19.00 6.03
CA PHE A 62 8.82 -19.01 4.57
C PHE A 62 7.78 -19.99 3.99
N HIS A 63 6.81 -19.48 3.21
CA HIS A 63 5.54 -20.14 2.82
C HIS A 63 4.34 -20.06 3.80
N ALA A 64 3.64 -18.91 3.87
CA ALA A 64 2.21 -19.00 4.19
C ALA A 64 1.51 -19.73 3.05
N LEU A 65 0.79 -20.80 3.36
CA LEU A 65 0.09 -21.58 2.34
C LEU A 65 -1.08 -20.78 1.71
N ASN A 66 -1.57 -19.75 2.40
CA ASN A 66 -2.80 -19.06 2.04
C ASN A 66 -2.63 -17.55 1.81
N GLY A 67 -1.43 -16.96 1.87
CA GLY A 67 -1.25 -15.52 1.71
C GLY A 67 -1.68 -14.67 2.92
N ASN A 68 -0.86 -13.67 3.27
CA ASN A 68 -1.06 -12.77 4.41
C ASN A 68 -1.33 -11.29 4.02
N MET A 69 -1.30 -10.98 2.72
CA MET A 69 -1.52 -9.65 2.15
C MET A 69 -2.51 -9.74 0.98
N ILE A 70 -3.41 -8.76 0.87
CA ILE A 70 -4.33 -8.60 -0.26
C ILE A 70 -3.76 -7.55 -1.22
N ILE A 71 -3.85 -7.81 -2.52
CA ILE A 71 -3.65 -6.79 -3.57
C ILE A 71 -5.03 -6.26 -3.96
N ASP A 72 -5.30 -4.99 -3.66
CA ASP A 72 -6.56 -4.34 -3.99
C ASP A 72 -6.33 -2.98 -4.66
N SER A 73 -6.64 -2.90 -5.96
CA SER A 73 -6.57 -1.65 -6.71
C SER A 73 -7.68 -0.65 -6.36
N GLY A 74 -8.73 -1.08 -5.67
CA GLY A 74 -9.84 -0.22 -5.23
C GLY A 74 -9.51 0.59 -3.96
N THR A 75 -8.41 0.26 -3.28
CA THR A 75 -8.01 0.91 -2.04
C THR A 75 -6.79 1.81 -2.26
N THR A 76 -6.90 3.09 -1.88
CA THR A 76 -5.82 4.08 -2.03
C THR A 76 -4.66 3.88 -1.05
N TYR A 77 -4.94 3.47 0.19
CA TYR A 77 -3.93 3.34 1.26
C TYR A 77 -3.54 1.89 1.52
N THR A 78 -2.27 1.66 1.82
CA THR A 78 -1.82 0.35 2.31
C THR A 78 -2.17 0.21 3.80
N PHE A 79 -3.14 -0.66 4.10
CA PHE A 79 -3.49 -0.97 5.49
C PHE A 79 -2.62 -2.11 6.04
N LEU A 80 -2.09 -1.91 7.24
CA LEU A 80 -1.34 -2.91 7.99
C LEU A 80 -2.04 -3.19 9.31
N ARG A 81 -1.97 -4.43 9.80
CA ARG A 81 -2.44 -4.76 11.16
C ARG A 81 -1.77 -3.81 12.15
N LYS A 82 -2.55 -3.23 13.08
CA LYS A 82 -2.09 -2.15 13.97
C LYS A 82 -0.72 -2.40 14.61
N THR A 83 -0.49 -3.61 15.14
CA THR A 83 0.78 -3.98 15.79
C THR A 83 1.97 -3.99 14.82
N TYR A 84 1.75 -4.31 13.55
CA TYR A 84 2.76 -4.27 12.51
C TYR A 84 2.95 -2.85 11.98
N TYR A 85 1.85 -2.12 11.76
CA TYR A 85 1.86 -0.69 11.43
C TYR A 85 2.69 0.12 12.43
N ASP A 86 2.47 -0.06 13.74
CA ASP A 86 3.17 0.69 14.78
C ASP A 86 4.70 0.47 14.72
N LYS A 87 5.16 -0.74 14.33
CA LYS A 87 6.59 -1.04 14.12
C LYS A 87 7.14 -0.33 12.87
N VAL A 88 6.42 -0.42 11.75
CA VAL A 88 6.81 0.24 10.50
C VAL A 88 6.84 1.76 10.68
N ARG A 89 5.79 2.34 11.26
CA ARG A 89 5.70 3.76 11.58
C ARG A 89 6.89 4.21 12.42
N LYS A 90 7.21 3.52 13.52
CA LYS A 90 8.37 3.85 14.36
C LYS A 90 9.68 3.83 13.59
N ALA A 91 9.87 2.87 12.68
CA ALA A 91 11.08 2.81 11.86
C ALA A 91 11.15 3.99 10.86
N VAL A 92 10.02 4.42 10.31
CA VAL A 92 9.94 5.62 9.44
C VAL A 92 10.26 6.87 10.24
N GLU A 93 9.65 7.03 11.42
CA GLU A 93 9.87 8.15 12.34
C GLU A 93 11.35 8.31 12.72
N ASN A 94 12.10 7.21 12.81
CA ASN A 94 13.53 7.24 13.14
C ASN A 94 14.41 7.79 12.01
N ILE A 95 13.96 7.72 10.75
CA ILE A 95 14.76 8.14 9.58
C ILE A 95 14.26 9.42 8.93
N VAL A 96 12.97 9.75 9.08
CA VAL A 96 12.36 10.96 8.55
C VAL A 96 12.50 12.07 9.58
N LYS A 97 13.35 13.07 9.28
CA LYS A 97 13.58 14.26 10.10
C LYS A 97 12.67 15.41 9.68
N ALA A 98 11.36 15.18 9.69
CA ALA A 98 10.36 16.19 9.37
C ALA A 98 9.36 16.31 10.52
N ASP A 99 8.81 17.51 10.69
CA ASP A 99 7.73 17.73 11.63
C ASP A 99 6.49 16.95 11.18
N ARG A 100 5.76 16.41 12.14
CA ARG A 100 4.54 15.68 11.85
C ARG A 100 3.44 16.66 11.55
N GLU A 101 2.99 16.65 10.32
CA GLU A 101 1.68 17.19 9.98
C GLU A 101 0.59 16.25 10.53
N ALA A 102 -0.48 16.84 11.05
CA ALA A 102 -1.66 16.08 11.43
C ALA A 102 -2.25 15.38 10.19
N SER A 103 -2.73 14.14 10.33
CA SER A 103 -3.43 13.48 9.22
C SER A 103 -4.66 14.30 8.81
N PRO A 104 -5.17 14.18 7.57
CA PRO A 104 -6.41 14.88 7.18
C PRO A 104 -7.59 14.62 8.14
N GLU A 105 -7.68 13.41 8.70
CA GLU A 105 -8.67 13.07 9.73
C GLU A 105 -8.40 13.80 11.05
N GLN A 106 -7.14 13.87 11.50
CA GLN A 106 -6.76 14.62 12.69
C GLN A 106 -6.93 16.12 12.48
N GLN A 107 -6.64 16.64 11.28
CA GLN A 107 -6.89 18.02 10.89
C GLN A 107 -8.38 18.32 10.89
N ALA A 108 -9.20 17.42 10.32
CA ALA A 108 -10.66 17.55 10.34
C ALA A 108 -11.20 17.52 11.77
N LEU A 109 -10.68 16.66 12.65
CA LEU A 109 -11.05 16.64 14.07
C LEU A 109 -10.64 17.93 14.80
N LEU A 110 -9.41 18.43 14.58
CA LEU A 110 -8.94 19.70 15.15
C LEU A 110 -9.77 20.90 14.64
N GLN A 111 -10.22 20.86 13.38
CA GLN A 111 -11.12 21.87 12.80
C GLN A 111 -12.54 21.77 13.38
N ASN A 112 -13.06 20.55 13.57
CA ASN A 112 -14.37 20.30 14.16
C ASN A 112 -14.44 20.65 15.66
N GLU A 113 -13.31 20.61 16.37
CA GLU A 113 -13.21 21.12 17.75
C GLU A 113 -13.21 22.65 17.81
N GLN A 114 -12.77 23.34 16.75
CA GLN A 114 -12.75 24.81 16.67
C GLN A 114 -14.02 25.43 16.07
N HIS A 115 -14.73 24.71 15.21
CA HIS A 115 -16.00 25.13 14.62
C HIS A 115 -16.97 23.95 14.67
N GLY A 116 -17.99 24.04 15.54
CA GLY A 116 -19.02 23.01 15.65
C GLY A 116 -19.64 22.69 14.28
N TYR A 117 -19.63 21.40 13.94
CA TYR A 117 -20.35 20.72 12.85
C TYR A 117 -20.49 21.51 11.52
N LEU A 118 -19.78 21.07 10.47
CA LEU A 118 -20.35 20.78 9.12
C LEU A 118 -19.25 20.27 8.15
N SER A 119 -19.65 19.28 7.35
CA SER A 119 -18.89 18.57 6.31
C SER A 119 -18.43 19.44 5.13
N SER A 120 -17.29 19.12 4.51
CA SER A 120 -17.18 18.86 3.05
C SER A 120 -15.75 18.52 2.62
N ASP A 121 -15.66 17.66 1.61
CA ASP A 121 -14.47 17.13 0.94
C ASP A 121 -13.39 18.17 0.63
N HIS A 122 -12.11 17.77 0.61
CA HIS A 122 -11.10 18.18 -0.39
C HIS A 122 -9.77 17.40 -0.19
N ASN A 123 -9.42 16.53 -1.16
CA ASN A 123 -8.13 15.84 -1.23
C ASN A 123 -7.09 16.70 -1.97
N ALA A 124 -5.98 17.04 -1.31
CA ALA A 124 -4.73 17.44 -1.98
C ALA A 124 -3.50 17.15 -1.09
N PHE A 125 -2.37 16.83 -1.74
CA PHE A 125 -0.96 16.67 -1.28
C PHE A 125 -0.45 15.27 -0.88
N PRO A 126 0.89 15.01 -1.03
CA PRO A 126 1.74 15.20 -2.20
C PRO A 126 2.27 13.85 -2.76
N ARG A 127 2.60 13.88 -4.06
CA ARG A 127 3.05 12.73 -4.87
C ARG A 127 4.44 12.24 -4.48
N TRP A 128 4.58 10.92 -4.34
CA TRP A 128 5.86 10.23 -4.50
C TRP A 128 5.95 9.67 -5.92
N CYS A 129 6.90 10.20 -6.70
CA CYS A 129 7.15 9.80 -8.07
C CYS A 129 8.10 8.60 -8.09
N GLY A 130 7.62 7.46 -8.56
CA GLY A 130 8.44 6.34 -9.01
C GLY A 130 8.20 6.17 -10.50
N SER A 131 9.23 6.39 -11.30
CA SER A 131 9.21 6.22 -12.76
C SER A 131 8.89 4.77 -13.14
N CYS A 132 7.83 4.54 -13.90
CA CYS A 132 7.63 3.29 -14.62
C CYS A 132 8.45 3.32 -15.92
N PHE A 133 9.38 2.39 -16.07
CA PHE A 133 10.06 2.10 -17.33
C PHE A 133 9.23 1.12 -18.16
N GLY A 134 9.16 1.34 -19.47
CA GLY A 134 8.86 0.35 -20.52
C GLY A 134 7.39 0.12 -20.83
#